data_AF-A0A7X8GRF9-F1
#
_entry.id   AF-A0A7X8GRF9-F1
#
_cell.length_a   1.000
_cell.length_b   1.000
_cell.length_c   1.000
_cell.angle_alpha   90.00
_cell.angle_beta   90.00
_cell.angle_gamma   90.00
#
_symmetry.space_group_name_H-M   'P 1'
#
loop_
_entity.id
_entity.type
_entity.pdbx_description
1 polymer ?
#
loop_
_entity_poly.entity_id
_entity_poly.type
_entity_poly.pdbx_seq_one_letter_code
_entity_poly.pdbx_strand_id
1 'polypeptide(L)'
;MHADKYGLLINAAVSLAIAVVAIIVGIVVVRRQRTQRIRAASIAFMLYWLALALLYFFVSVRTVLGYFGFEQLDYVFFFVDNVFGGLMVAPAVFLFIYFLTTRRNLALGISSIFIIVWAVWSIINITAGAANYTLEFWYTEWEPSSELARNIAIFGLYIPAAIAILGMNFALIRAQTKLARYRILLTSISFLAALTTIIVDYLRPGPPWLRIIILIAALIGYFAYIPPRFILNALESET
;
A
#
# COMPACT_ATOMS: atom_id res chain seq x y z
N MET A 1 -8.09 26.11 -24.00
CA MET A 1 -7.26 24.89 -23.99
C MET A 1 -7.65 23.98 -22.80
N HIS A 2 -8.94 23.59 -22.71
CA HIS A 2 -9.51 22.93 -21.52
C HIS A 2 -10.12 21.53 -21.79
N ALA A 3 -10.16 21.07 -23.04
CA ALA A 3 -10.84 19.83 -23.41
C ALA A 3 -10.06 18.54 -23.06
N ASP A 4 -8.76 18.64 -22.77
CA ASP A 4 -7.87 17.46 -22.71
C ASP A 4 -7.39 17.11 -21.28
N LYS A 5 -8.09 17.53 -20.22
CA LYS A 5 -7.68 17.25 -18.82
C LYS A 5 -8.65 16.37 -18.02
N TYR A 6 -9.69 15.81 -18.65
CA TYR A 6 -10.62 14.90 -17.97
C TYR A 6 -9.95 13.62 -17.47
N GLY A 7 -8.82 13.21 -18.05
CA GLY A 7 -8.03 12.07 -17.58
C GLY A 7 -7.55 12.22 -16.15
N LEU A 8 -7.17 13.44 -15.73
CA LEU A 8 -6.78 13.74 -14.35
C LEU A 8 -7.93 13.53 -13.38
N LEU A 9 -9.14 13.98 -13.72
CA LEU A 9 -10.32 13.78 -12.86
C LEU A 9 -10.69 12.30 -12.72
N ILE A 10 -10.56 11.53 -13.81
CA ILE A 10 -10.75 10.07 -13.76
C ILE A 10 -9.70 9.43 -12.85
N ASN A 11 -8.43 9.79 -13.01
CA ASN A 11 -7.35 9.27 -12.17
C ASN A 11 -7.56 9.61 -10.69
N ALA A 12 -7.92 10.86 -10.39
CA ALA A 12 -8.29 11.29 -9.04
C ALA A 12 -9.45 10.46 -8.46
N ALA A 13 -10.52 10.24 -9.24
CA ALA A 13 -11.65 9.42 -8.81
C ALA A 13 -11.24 7.96 -8.52
N VAL A 14 -10.38 7.37 -9.34
CA VAL A 14 -9.86 6.02 -9.11
C VAL A 14 -8.98 5.98 -7.85
N SER A 15 -8.10 6.97 -7.65
CA SER A 15 -7.29 7.10 -6.43
C SER A 15 -8.16 7.25 -5.18
N LEU A 16 -9.23 8.05 -5.24
CA LEU A 16 -10.16 8.18 -4.13
C LEU A 16 -10.91 6.87 -3.85
N ALA A 17 -11.30 6.12 -4.90
CA ALA A 17 -11.91 4.81 -4.74
C ALA A 17 -10.96 3.81 -4.06
N ILE A 18 -9.67 3.82 -4.40
CA ILE A 18 -8.64 3.03 -3.71
C ILE A 18 -8.60 3.41 -2.23
N ALA A 19 -8.57 4.70 -1.91
CA ALA A 19 -8.53 5.16 -0.53
C ALA A 19 -9.72 4.66 0.30
N VAL A 20 -10.94 4.77 -0.25
CA VAL A 20 -12.16 4.29 0.40
C VAL A 20 -12.14 2.77 0.59
N VAL A 21 -11.78 2.00 -0.44
CA VAL A 21 -11.71 0.54 -0.35
C VAL A 21 -10.65 0.12 0.68
N ALA A 22 -9.48 0.74 0.67
CA ALA A 22 -8.41 0.45 1.62
C ALA A 22 -8.84 0.71 3.08
N ILE A 23 -9.55 1.82 3.35
CA ILE A 23 -10.14 2.09 4.68
C ILE A 23 -11.10 0.97 5.08
N ILE A 24 -12.02 0.59 4.18
CA ILE A 24 -13.01 -0.47 4.44
C ILE A 24 -12.29 -1.78 4.76
N VAL A 25 -11.28 -2.16 3.98
CA VAL A 25 -10.49 -3.40 4.19
C VAL A 25 -9.81 -3.38 5.56
N GLY A 26 -9.13 -2.28 5.91
CA GLY A 26 -8.47 -2.14 7.21
C GLY A 26 -9.43 -2.29 8.40
N ILE A 27 -10.60 -1.64 8.32
CA ILE A 27 -11.61 -1.67 9.40
C ILE A 27 -12.28 -3.05 9.51
N VAL A 28 -12.65 -3.66 8.37
CA VAL A 28 -13.33 -4.96 8.33
C VAL A 28 -12.50 -6.04 9.02
N VAL A 29 -11.20 -6.07 8.78
CA VAL A 29 -10.31 -7.10 9.35
C VAL A 29 -10.21 -6.97 10.86
N VAL A 30 -10.05 -5.76 11.39
CA VAL A 30 -9.99 -5.56 12.85
C VAL A 30 -11.32 -5.91 13.51
N ARG A 31 -12.46 -5.53 12.92
CA ARG A 31 -13.79 -5.83 13.49
C ARG A 31 -14.12 -7.32 13.51
N ARG A 32 -13.61 -8.10 12.55
CA ARG A 32 -13.92 -9.55 12.45
C ARG A 32 -13.04 -10.43 13.35
N GLN A 33 -12.04 -9.87 14.02
CA GLN A 33 -11.08 -10.63 14.82
C GLN A 33 -11.54 -10.72 16.27
N ARG A 34 -11.93 -11.93 16.68
CA ARG A 34 -12.54 -12.20 18.00
C ARG A 34 -11.53 -12.53 19.10
N THR A 35 -10.30 -12.90 18.76
CA THR A 35 -9.31 -13.37 19.74
C THR A 35 -8.17 -12.38 19.97
N GLN A 36 -7.81 -12.14 21.23
CA GLN A 36 -6.70 -11.23 21.58
C GLN A 36 -5.36 -11.68 20.99
N ARG A 37 -5.18 -12.98 20.77
CA ARG A 37 -3.95 -13.57 20.21
C ARG A 37 -3.62 -13.05 18.81
N ILE A 38 -4.61 -12.70 17.99
CA ILE A 38 -4.42 -12.24 16.59
C ILE A 38 -4.55 -10.71 16.48
N ARG A 39 -4.81 -10.02 17.60
CA ARG A 39 -5.07 -8.57 17.63
C ARG A 39 -3.90 -7.75 17.08
N ALA A 40 -2.66 -8.12 17.40
CA ALA A 40 -1.47 -7.41 16.92
C ALA A 40 -1.31 -7.49 15.39
N ALA A 41 -1.47 -8.68 14.80
CA ALA A 41 -1.45 -8.84 13.34
C ALA A 41 -2.60 -8.06 12.69
N SER A 42 -3.79 -8.09 13.29
CA SER A 42 -4.95 -7.37 12.76
C SER A 42 -4.75 -5.86 12.77
N ILE A 43 -4.12 -5.32 13.82
CA ILE A 43 -3.75 -3.90 13.90
C ILE A 43 -2.71 -3.56 12.83
N ALA A 44 -1.64 -4.36 12.69
CA ALA A 44 -0.63 -4.10 11.66
C ALA A 44 -1.24 -4.15 10.24
N PHE A 45 -2.13 -5.11 9.98
CA PHE A 45 -2.89 -5.16 8.73
C PHE A 45 -3.71 -3.89 8.51
N MET A 46 -4.45 -3.43 9.52
CA MET A 46 -5.19 -2.17 9.43
C MET A 46 -4.27 -0.98 9.17
N LEU A 47 -3.13 -0.89 9.86
CA LEU A 47 -2.17 0.19 9.68
C LEU A 47 -1.59 0.21 8.26
N TYR A 48 -1.30 -0.96 7.68
CA TYR A 48 -0.88 -1.07 6.28
C TYR A 48 -1.93 -0.46 5.34
N TRP A 49 -3.19 -0.89 5.45
CA TRP A 49 -4.25 -0.40 4.57
C TRP A 49 -4.61 1.06 4.81
N LEU A 50 -4.51 1.55 6.05
CA LEU A 50 -4.70 2.98 6.34
C LEU A 50 -3.57 3.83 5.75
N ALA A 51 -2.31 3.36 5.80
CA ALA A 51 -1.20 4.04 5.14
C ALA A 51 -1.41 4.09 3.61
N LEU A 52 -1.84 2.97 3.01
CA LEU A 52 -2.22 2.91 1.60
C LEU A 52 -3.38 3.88 1.29
N ALA A 53 -4.39 3.92 2.15
CA ALA A 53 -5.53 4.82 1.96
C ALA A 53 -5.13 6.29 2.01
N LEU A 54 -4.27 6.66 2.96
CA LEU A 54 -3.75 8.02 3.07
C LEU A 54 -2.90 8.39 1.86
N LEU A 55 -2.01 7.50 1.41
CA LEU A 55 -1.26 7.67 0.17
C LEU A 55 -2.22 8.01 -0.99
N TYR A 56 -3.19 7.17 -1.29
CA TYR A 56 -4.07 7.39 -2.45
C TYR A 56 -5.08 8.53 -2.27
N PHE A 57 -5.44 8.87 -1.03
CA PHE A 57 -6.19 10.08 -0.75
C PHE A 57 -5.38 11.33 -1.17
N PHE A 58 -4.11 11.42 -0.76
CA PHE A 58 -3.27 12.55 -1.14
C PHE A 58 -2.90 12.54 -2.62
N VAL A 59 -2.68 11.38 -3.25
CA VAL A 59 -2.56 11.27 -4.72
C VAL A 59 -3.80 11.82 -5.42
N SER A 60 -5.00 11.50 -4.92
CA SER A 60 -6.25 12.07 -5.44
C SER A 60 -6.28 13.59 -5.30
N VAL A 61 -5.90 14.13 -4.13
CA VAL A 61 -5.86 15.58 -3.89
C VAL A 61 -4.87 16.26 -4.83
N ARG A 62 -3.64 15.74 -4.96
CA ARG A 62 -2.63 16.25 -5.89
C ARG A 62 -3.11 16.29 -7.33
N THR A 63 -3.72 15.20 -7.78
CA THR A 63 -4.22 15.10 -9.16
C THR A 63 -5.31 16.15 -9.43
N VAL A 64 -6.18 16.43 -8.45
CA VAL A 64 -7.17 17.52 -8.54
C VAL A 64 -6.49 18.89 -8.54
N LEU A 65 -5.47 19.10 -7.71
CA LEU A 65 -4.72 20.35 -7.68
C LEU A 65 -4.02 20.63 -9.02
N GLY A 66 -3.39 19.62 -9.62
CA GLY A 66 -2.78 19.73 -10.94
C GLY A 66 -3.81 19.96 -12.06
N TYR A 67 -5.03 19.42 -11.93
CA TYR A 67 -6.14 19.76 -12.84
C TYR A 67 -6.47 21.25 -12.80
N PHE A 68 -6.51 21.86 -11.60
CA PHE A 68 -6.78 23.28 -11.41
C PHE A 68 -5.54 24.19 -11.57
N GLY A 69 -4.34 23.63 -11.78
CA GLY A 69 -3.09 24.39 -11.92
C GLY A 69 -2.51 24.92 -10.61
N PHE A 70 -2.90 24.36 -9.46
CA PHE A 70 -2.34 24.72 -8.14
C PHE A 70 -1.03 23.98 -7.85
N GLU A 71 -0.01 24.22 -8.67
CA GLU A 71 1.27 23.48 -8.64
C GLU A 71 2.00 23.56 -7.30
N GLN A 72 1.97 24.71 -6.63
CA GLN A 72 2.61 24.89 -5.32
C GLN A 72 1.97 24.01 -4.22
N LEU A 73 0.65 23.82 -4.28
CA LEU A 73 -0.05 22.94 -3.34
C LEU A 73 0.20 21.47 -3.71
N ASP A 74 0.20 21.12 -5.00
CA ASP A 74 0.58 19.79 -5.48
C ASP A 74 1.98 19.39 -4.97
N TYR A 75 2.96 20.30 -5.05
CA TYR A 75 4.30 20.11 -4.52
C TYR A 75 4.32 19.77 -3.02
N VAL A 76 3.53 20.47 -2.20
CA VAL A 76 3.44 20.16 -0.76
C VAL A 76 2.84 18.77 -0.55
N PHE A 77 1.75 18.46 -1.25
CA PHE A 77 1.09 17.16 -1.12
C PHE A 77 1.90 16.00 -1.70
N PHE A 78 2.82 16.25 -2.63
CA PHE A 78 3.80 15.27 -3.09
C PHE A 78 4.67 14.77 -1.93
N PHE A 79 5.15 15.63 -1.04
CA PHE A 79 5.89 15.12 0.12
C PHE A 79 4.99 14.36 1.09
N VAL A 80 3.75 14.83 1.26
CA VAL A 80 2.78 14.19 2.16
C VAL A 80 2.45 12.77 1.69
N ASP A 81 2.16 12.57 0.41
CA ASP A 81 1.79 11.25 -0.10
C ASP A 81 2.97 10.27 -0.09
N ASN A 82 4.19 10.72 -0.45
CA ASN A 82 5.43 9.96 -0.34
C ASN A 82 5.65 9.45 1.08
N VAL A 83 5.46 10.31 2.09
CA VAL A 83 5.60 9.96 3.51
C VAL A 83 4.66 8.80 3.88
N PHE A 84 3.40 8.84 3.46
CA PHE A 84 2.46 7.72 3.69
C PHE A 84 2.80 6.48 2.87
N GLY A 85 3.33 6.66 1.66
CA GLY A 85 3.85 5.59 0.82
C GLY A 85 4.91 4.76 1.54
N GLY A 86 5.95 5.40 2.08
CA GLY A 86 7.00 4.69 2.81
C GLY A 86 6.51 4.09 4.15
N LEU A 87 5.52 4.71 4.80
CA LEU A 87 5.03 4.27 6.12
C LEU A 87 4.38 2.87 6.08
N MET A 88 3.84 2.45 4.93
CA MET A 88 3.20 1.14 4.78
C MET A 88 4.18 -0.05 4.93
N VAL A 89 5.48 0.20 4.80
CA VAL A 89 6.52 -0.85 4.86
C VAL A 89 6.64 -1.47 6.25
N ALA A 90 6.66 -0.64 7.31
CA ALA A 90 6.79 -1.12 8.68
C ALA A 90 5.70 -2.14 9.10
N PRO A 91 4.39 -1.87 8.88
CA PRO A 91 3.35 -2.86 9.19
C PRO A 91 3.43 -4.12 8.31
N ALA A 92 3.84 -4.01 7.05
CA ALA A 92 4.06 -5.18 6.18
C ALA A 92 5.16 -6.10 6.72
N VAL A 93 6.31 -5.52 7.09
CA VAL A 93 7.42 -6.26 7.70
C VAL A 93 7.01 -6.87 9.05
N PHE A 94 6.29 -6.10 9.88
CA PHE A 94 5.76 -6.61 11.14
C PHE A 94 4.90 -7.87 10.92
N LEU A 95 3.97 -7.83 9.96
CA LEU A 95 3.10 -8.95 9.65
C LEU A 95 3.90 -10.19 9.25
N PHE A 96 4.86 -10.03 8.35
CA PHE A 96 5.72 -11.13 7.92
C PHE A 96 6.45 -11.80 9.09
N ILE A 97 7.19 -11.02 9.88
CA ILE A 97 7.95 -11.55 11.02
C ILE A 97 7.01 -12.19 12.05
N TYR A 98 5.86 -11.56 12.30
CA TYR A 98 4.88 -12.07 13.24
C TYR A 98 4.29 -13.41 12.77
N PHE A 99 3.93 -13.55 11.49
CA PHE A 99 3.44 -14.82 10.95
C PHE A 99 4.52 -15.92 10.93
N LEU A 100 5.77 -15.56 10.66
CA LEU A 100 6.88 -16.51 10.62
C LEU A 100 7.29 -17.00 12.01
N THR A 101 7.34 -16.12 13.01
CA THR A 101 7.94 -16.42 14.32
C THR A 101 6.94 -16.53 15.45
N THR A 102 5.73 -15.98 15.28
CA THR A 102 4.71 -15.76 16.34
C THR A 102 5.21 -14.90 17.52
N ARG A 103 6.41 -14.31 17.43
CA ARG A 103 7.04 -13.51 18.49
C ARG A 103 6.79 -12.03 18.25
N ARG A 104 5.84 -11.45 18.97
CA ARG A 104 5.48 -10.02 18.87
C ARG A 104 6.68 -9.09 19.09
N ASN A 105 7.50 -9.34 20.11
CA ASN A 105 8.62 -8.44 20.44
C ASN A 105 9.70 -8.43 19.34
N LEU A 106 9.95 -9.58 18.72
CA LEU A 106 10.87 -9.68 17.58
C LEU A 106 10.29 -8.94 16.36
N ALA A 107 9.00 -9.13 16.06
CA ALA A 107 8.32 -8.41 14.99
C ALA A 107 8.35 -6.89 15.19
N LEU A 108 8.09 -6.42 16.43
CA LEU A 108 8.21 -5.00 16.79
C LEU A 108 9.65 -4.51 16.54
N GLY A 109 10.65 -5.19 17.12
CA GLY A 109 12.05 -4.79 16.99
C GLY A 109 12.50 -4.66 15.54
N ILE A 110 12.19 -5.64 14.70
CA ILE A 110 12.54 -5.60 13.26
C ILE A 110 11.74 -4.50 12.54
N SER A 111 10.43 -4.37 12.79
CA SER A 111 9.62 -3.32 12.15
C SER A 111 10.05 -1.90 12.52
N SER A 112 10.55 -1.69 13.75
CA SER A 112 11.07 -0.40 14.19
C SER A 112 12.31 0.03 13.41
N ILE A 113 13.13 -0.92 12.94
CA ILE A 113 14.26 -0.61 12.04
C ILE A 113 13.73 0.03 10.75
N PHE A 114 12.65 -0.51 10.19
CA PHE A 114 12.03 0.06 8.99
C PHE A 114 11.38 1.42 9.23
N ILE A 115 10.87 1.69 10.44
CA ILE A 115 10.42 3.03 10.82
C ILE A 115 11.60 4.02 10.83
N ILE A 116 12.77 3.62 11.34
CA ILE A 116 13.97 4.46 11.33
C ILE A 116 14.43 4.71 9.89
N VAL A 117 14.51 3.67 9.06
CA VAL A 117 14.87 3.81 7.64
C VAL A 117 13.88 4.73 6.92
N TRP A 118 12.58 4.59 7.17
CA TRP A 118 11.54 5.48 6.64
C TRP A 118 11.70 6.92 7.09
N ALA A 119 12.01 7.16 8.37
CA ALA A 119 12.22 8.51 8.90
C ALA A 119 13.45 9.18 8.26
N VAL A 120 14.57 8.46 8.17
CA VAL A 120 15.79 8.93 7.50
C VAL A 120 15.50 9.23 6.03
N TRP A 121 14.83 8.32 5.33
CA TRP A 121 14.41 8.51 3.95
C TRP A 121 13.53 9.75 3.78
N SER A 122 12.52 9.93 4.63
CA SER A 122 11.58 11.05 4.55
C SER A 122 12.31 12.39 4.74
N ILE A 123 13.26 12.47 5.68
CA ILE A 123 14.09 13.66 5.89
C ILE A 123 14.93 13.95 4.65
N ILE A 124 15.62 12.96 4.10
CA ILE A 124 16.44 13.14 2.88
C ILE A 124 15.56 13.58 1.70
N ASN A 125 14.40 12.95 1.51
CA ASN A 125 13.48 13.26 0.42
C ASN A 125 12.96 14.71 0.51
N ILE A 126 12.52 15.14 1.70
CA ILE A 126 11.99 16.49 1.93
C ILE A 126 13.10 17.55 1.80
N THR A 127 14.27 17.30 2.38
CA THR A 127 15.40 18.26 2.34
C THR A 127 15.99 18.43 0.95
N ALA A 128 16.03 17.36 0.16
CA ALA A 128 16.49 17.42 -1.23
C ALA A 128 15.47 18.09 -2.16
N GLY A 129 14.18 18.01 -1.84
CA GLY A 129 13.10 18.55 -2.67
C GLY A 129 12.79 17.71 -3.91
N ALA A 130 12.03 18.29 -4.84
CA ALA A 130 11.71 17.70 -6.15
C ALA A 130 12.28 18.58 -7.27
N ALA A 131 12.74 17.95 -8.35
CA ALA A 131 13.44 18.64 -9.44
C ALA A 131 12.52 19.01 -10.60
N ASN A 132 11.69 18.09 -11.06
CA ASN A 132 10.87 18.24 -12.27
C ASN A 132 9.39 18.05 -11.96
N TYR A 133 8.54 18.93 -12.50
CA TYR A 133 7.10 18.78 -12.53
C TYR A 133 6.65 18.31 -13.91
N THR A 134 5.90 17.22 -13.97
CA THR A 134 5.32 16.71 -15.21
C THR A 134 3.80 16.71 -15.11
N LEU A 135 3.16 17.44 -16.00
CA LEU A 135 1.71 17.44 -16.17
C LEU A 135 1.36 16.75 -17.48
N GLU A 136 0.79 15.55 -17.40
CA GLU A 136 0.27 14.82 -18.55
C GLU A 136 -1.26 14.69 -18.50
N PHE A 137 -1.85 14.13 -19.56
CA PHE A 137 -3.29 13.91 -19.66
C PHE A 137 -3.87 13.11 -18.48
N TRP A 138 -3.09 12.15 -17.96
CA TRP A 138 -3.54 11.19 -16.95
C TRP A 138 -2.97 11.42 -15.56
N TYR A 139 -1.86 12.13 -15.41
CA TYR A 139 -1.16 12.23 -14.13
C TYR A 139 -0.43 13.56 -13.98
N THR A 140 -0.18 13.87 -12.71
CA THR A 140 0.64 14.98 -12.25
C THR A 140 1.73 14.37 -11.39
N GLU A 141 2.99 14.58 -11.72
CA GLU A 141 4.08 13.96 -10.97
C GLU A 141 5.24 14.92 -10.70
N TRP A 142 5.83 14.74 -9.53
CA TRP A 142 7.07 15.38 -9.14
C TRP A 142 8.17 14.34 -9.06
N GLU A 143 9.32 14.64 -9.67
CA GLU A 143 10.47 13.76 -9.61
C GLU A 143 11.32 14.07 -8.37
N PRO A 144 11.61 13.09 -7.48
CA PRO A 144 12.55 13.29 -6.38
C PRO A 144 13.92 13.71 -6.91
N SER A 145 14.49 14.79 -6.38
CA SER A 145 15.78 15.32 -6.83
C SER A 145 16.98 14.45 -6.39
N SER A 146 16.84 13.72 -5.28
CA SER A 146 17.90 12.89 -4.72
C SER A 146 17.82 11.45 -5.20
N GLU A 147 18.85 11.02 -5.93
CA GLU A 147 19.03 9.62 -6.29
C GLU A 147 19.18 8.73 -5.04
N LEU A 148 19.83 9.23 -4.00
CA LEU A 148 19.94 8.53 -2.71
C LEU A 148 18.56 8.31 -2.09
N ALA A 149 17.69 9.32 -2.06
CA ALA A 149 16.32 9.16 -1.55
C ALA A 149 15.55 8.12 -2.36
N ARG A 150 15.66 8.14 -3.69
CA ARG A 150 15.02 7.14 -4.57
C ARG A 150 15.53 5.73 -4.29
N ASN A 151 16.84 5.56 -4.15
CA ASN A 151 17.45 4.27 -3.87
C ASN A 151 17.07 3.73 -2.49
N ILE A 152 17.01 4.58 -1.46
CA ILE A 152 16.53 4.16 -0.13
C ILE A 152 15.05 3.77 -0.17
N ALA A 153 14.20 4.48 -0.91
CA ALA A 153 12.79 4.09 -1.08
C ALA A 153 12.67 2.69 -1.69
N ILE A 154 13.35 2.47 -2.82
CA ILE A 154 13.22 1.23 -3.59
C ILE A 154 13.90 0.07 -2.86
N PHE A 155 15.19 0.19 -2.56
CA PHE A 155 16.00 -0.90 -2.02
C PHE A 155 15.96 -1.02 -0.51
N GLY A 156 15.73 0.09 0.21
CA GLY A 156 15.67 0.12 1.67
C GLY A 156 14.27 -0.13 2.23
N LEU A 157 13.21 0.23 1.51
CA LEU A 157 11.82 0.10 1.98
C LEU A 157 11.01 -0.90 1.15
N TYR A 158 10.74 -0.61 -0.12
CA TYR A 158 9.72 -1.35 -0.88
C TYR A 158 10.14 -2.76 -1.30
N ILE A 159 11.37 -2.97 -1.79
CA ILE A 159 11.86 -4.31 -2.15
C ILE A 159 11.90 -5.25 -0.92
N PRO A 160 12.47 -4.84 0.23
CA PRO A 160 12.41 -5.65 1.45
C PRO A 160 10.97 -5.96 1.89
N ALA A 161 10.05 -5.00 1.77
CA ALA A 161 8.64 -5.23 2.05
C ALA A 161 8.04 -6.29 1.11
N ALA A 162 8.30 -6.19 -0.20
CA ALA A 162 7.82 -7.15 -1.18
C ALA A 162 8.36 -8.57 -0.91
N ILE A 163 9.64 -8.70 -0.55
CA ILE A 163 10.26 -9.98 -0.15
C ILE A 163 9.60 -10.52 1.12
N ALA A 164 9.35 -9.67 2.12
CA ALA A 164 8.66 -10.06 3.36
C ALA A 164 7.24 -10.59 3.06
N ILE A 165 6.49 -9.95 2.16
CA ILE A 165 5.17 -10.41 1.76
C ILE A 165 5.23 -11.71 0.96
N LEU A 166 6.21 -11.89 0.06
CA LEU A 166 6.44 -13.18 -0.57
C LEU A 166 6.71 -14.26 0.47
N GLY A 167 7.48 -13.93 1.51
CA GLY A 167 7.75 -14.79 2.64
C GLY A 167 6.52 -15.15 3.47
N MET A 168 5.46 -14.33 3.49
CA MET A 168 4.19 -14.70 4.14
C MET A 168 3.57 -15.96 3.53
N ASN A 169 3.88 -16.30 2.27
CA ASN A 169 3.40 -17.55 1.67
C ASN A 169 3.97 -18.81 2.36
N PHE A 170 5.11 -18.74 3.06
CA PHE A 170 5.57 -19.86 3.90
C PHE A 170 4.59 -20.16 5.04
N ALA A 171 3.77 -19.19 5.46
CA ALA A 171 2.71 -19.43 6.44
C ALA A 171 1.59 -20.34 5.89
N LEU A 172 1.46 -20.50 4.57
CA LEU A 172 0.51 -21.44 3.96
C LEU A 172 0.80 -22.89 4.38
N ILE A 173 2.07 -23.25 4.57
CA ILE A 173 2.49 -24.60 5.00
C ILE A 173 1.94 -24.91 6.39
N ARG A 174 1.82 -23.89 7.25
CA ARG A 174 1.33 -24.03 8.63
C ARG A 174 -0.19 -23.89 8.76
N ALA A 175 -0.88 -23.48 7.70
CA ALA A 175 -2.32 -23.27 7.73
C ALA A 175 -3.07 -24.61 7.66
N GLN A 176 -3.79 -24.92 8.73
CA GLN A 176 -4.52 -26.18 8.89
C GLN A 176 -5.85 -26.21 8.14
N THR A 177 -6.50 -25.06 7.93
CA THR A 177 -7.81 -24.98 7.24
C THR A 177 -7.69 -24.38 5.84
N LYS A 178 -8.54 -24.82 4.91
CA LYS A 178 -8.62 -24.23 3.56
C LYS A 178 -8.93 -22.74 3.60
N LEU A 179 -9.80 -22.30 4.51
CA LEU A 179 -10.13 -20.89 4.71
C LEU A 179 -8.92 -20.07 5.17
N ALA A 180 -8.06 -20.62 6.03
CA ALA A 180 -6.83 -19.94 6.44
C ALA A 180 -5.83 -19.83 5.28
N ARG A 181 -5.69 -20.90 4.47
CA ARG A 181 -4.85 -20.88 3.25
C ARG A 181 -5.34 -19.84 2.24
N TYR A 182 -6.65 -19.81 1.99
CA TYR A 182 -7.30 -18.83 1.11
C TYR A 182 -7.01 -17.38 1.56
N ARG A 183 -7.19 -17.10 2.86
CA ARG A 183 -6.93 -15.78 3.46
C ARG A 183 -5.48 -15.34 3.28
N ILE A 184 -4.53 -16.22 3.64
CA ILE A 184 -3.10 -15.93 3.53
C ILE A 184 -2.73 -15.67 2.07
N LEU A 185 -3.15 -16.55 1.16
CA LEU A 185 -2.81 -16.45 -0.26
C LEU A 185 -3.32 -15.14 -0.88
N LEU A 186 -4.61 -14.82 -0.72
CA LEU A 186 -5.17 -13.59 -1.28
C LEU A 186 -4.61 -12.34 -0.62
N THR A 187 -4.34 -12.37 0.68
CA THR A 187 -3.67 -11.25 1.37
C THR A 187 -2.28 -11.02 0.82
N SER A 188 -1.48 -12.09 0.65
CA SER A 188 -0.14 -11.99 0.08
C SER A 188 -0.17 -11.48 -1.36
N ILE A 189 -1.07 -11.99 -2.21
CA ILE A 189 -1.25 -11.52 -3.59
C ILE A 189 -1.65 -10.05 -3.62
N SER A 190 -2.60 -9.65 -2.78
CA SER A 190 -3.08 -8.28 -2.63
C SER A 190 -1.93 -7.33 -2.27
N PHE A 191 -1.19 -7.63 -1.21
CA PHE A 191 -0.07 -6.81 -0.77
C PHE A 191 1.06 -6.75 -1.80
N LEU A 192 1.38 -7.91 -2.41
CA LEU A 192 2.43 -7.97 -3.42
C LEU A 192 2.05 -7.12 -4.63
N ALA A 193 0.83 -7.26 -5.15
CA ALA A 193 0.35 -6.48 -6.29
C ALA A 193 0.35 -4.97 -5.98
N ALA A 194 -0.07 -4.56 -4.78
CA ALA A 194 -0.03 -3.15 -4.40
C ALA A 194 1.42 -2.62 -4.31
N LEU A 195 2.31 -3.34 -3.63
CA LEU A 195 3.71 -2.93 -3.45
C LEU A 195 4.49 -2.92 -4.78
N THR A 196 4.33 -3.94 -5.63
CA THR A 196 5.02 -3.98 -6.93
C THR A 196 4.52 -2.86 -7.84
N THR A 197 3.22 -2.54 -7.81
CA THR A 197 2.68 -1.43 -8.59
C THR A 197 3.21 -0.09 -8.10
N ILE A 198 3.35 0.11 -6.78
CA ILE A 198 3.99 1.31 -6.21
C ILE A 198 5.46 1.40 -6.62
N ILE A 199 6.21 0.30 -6.62
CA ILE A 199 7.60 0.28 -7.10
C ILE A 199 7.67 0.68 -8.58
N VAL A 200 6.78 0.13 -9.41
CA VAL A 200 6.70 0.48 -10.84
C VAL A 200 6.41 1.96 -11.00
N ASP A 201 5.46 2.51 -10.23
CA ASP A 201 5.10 3.92 -10.29
C ASP A 201 6.25 4.85 -9.84
N TYR A 202 7.03 4.45 -8.83
CA TYR A 202 8.25 5.17 -8.43
C TYR A 202 9.36 5.15 -9.48
N LEU A 203 9.49 4.03 -10.21
CA LEU A 203 10.50 3.89 -11.26
C LEU A 203 10.09 4.66 -12.52
N ARG A 204 8.81 4.63 -12.84
CA ARG A 204 8.24 5.28 -14.01
C ARG A 204 6.79 5.65 -13.71
N PRO A 205 6.52 6.93 -13.42
CA PRO A 205 5.16 7.43 -13.24
C PRO A 205 4.35 7.04 -14.45
N GLY A 206 3.23 6.36 -14.20
CA GLY A 206 2.54 5.65 -15.26
C GLY A 206 1.06 6.01 -15.39
N PRO A 207 0.43 5.50 -16.46
CA PRO A 207 -0.96 5.82 -16.79
C PRO A 207 -1.93 5.29 -15.71
N PRO A 208 -3.22 5.63 -15.80
CA PRO A 208 -4.20 5.34 -14.74
C PRO A 208 -4.41 3.84 -14.52
N TRP A 209 -4.01 2.98 -15.47
CA TRP A 209 -4.10 1.53 -15.33
C TRP A 209 -3.27 0.99 -14.16
N LEU A 210 -2.17 1.66 -13.76
CA LEU A 210 -1.46 1.30 -12.53
C LEU A 210 -2.41 1.42 -11.32
N ARG A 211 -3.16 2.51 -11.21
CA ARG A 211 -4.13 2.74 -10.13
C ARG A 211 -5.26 1.69 -10.16
N ILE A 212 -5.68 1.26 -11.35
CA ILE A 212 -6.64 0.14 -11.49
C ILE A 212 -6.06 -1.15 -10.90
N ILE A 213 -4.79 -1.46 -11.13
CA ILE A 213 -4.14 -2.64 -10.54
C ILE A 213 -4.14 -2.54 -9.00
N ILE A 214 -3.85 -1.38 -8.43
CA ILE A 214 -3.90 -1.17 -6.98
C ILE A 214 -5.34 -1.30 -6.45
N LEU A 215 -6.34 -0.80 -7.18
CA LEU A 215 -7.74 -0.97 -6.81
C LEU A 215 -8.13 -2.45 -6.80
N ILE A 216 -7.74 -3.20 -7.84
CA ILE A 216 -7.93 -4.66 -7.89
C ILE A 216 -7.22 -5.33 -6.71
N ALA A 217 -5.98 -4.93 -6.40
CA ALA A 217 -5.25 -5.44 -5.26
C ALA A 217 -5.99 -5.17 -3.94
N ALA A 218 -6.55 -3.98 -3.74
CA ALA A 218 -7.37 -3.64 -2.57
C ALA A 218 -8.64 -4.49 -2.48
N LEU A 219 -9.32 -4.72 -3.61
CA LEU A 219 -10.49 -5.60 -3.70
C LEU A 219 -10.14 -7.07 -3.40
N ILE A 220 -9.00 -7.56 -3.88
CA ILE A 220 -8.48 -8.90 -3.52
C ILE A 220 -8.26 -9.00 -2.00
N GLY A 221 -7.70 -7.95 -1.38
CA GLY A 221 -7.54 -7.84 0.07
C GLY A 221 -8.87 -7.87 0.82
N TYR A 222 -9.90 -7.22 0.30
CA TYR A 222 -11.27 -7.31 0.81
C TYR A 222 -11.81 -8.75 0.76
N PHE A 223 -11.73 -9.38 -0.41
CA PHE A 223 -12.27 -10.73 -0.64
C PHE A 223 -11.55 -11.80 0.18
N ALA A 224 -10.28 -11.59 0.53
CA ALA A 224 -9.56 -12.48 1.44
C ALA A 224 -10.35 -12.69 2.76
N TYR A 225 -10.99 -11.65 3.30
CA TYR A 225 -11.71 -11.70 4.57
C TYR A 225 -13.23 -11.77 4.44
N ILE A 226 -13.77 -11.35 3.31
CA ILE A 226 -15.19 -11.46 2.95
C ILE A 226 -15.29 -12.23 1.64
N PRO A 227 -15.06 -13.56 1.64
CA PRO A 227 -15.20 -14.36 0.44
C PRO A 227 -16.65 -14.33 -0.06
N PRO A 228 -16.88 -14.30 -1.38
CA PRO A 228 -18.19 -14.56 -1.97
C PRO A 228 -18.77 -15.90 -1.49
N ARG A 229 -20.09 -15.99 -1.33
CA ARG A 229 -20.77 -17.17 -0.76
C ARG A 229 -20.39 -18.49 -1.46
N PHE A 230 -20.27 -18.48 -2.79
CA PHE A 230 -19.91 -19.69 -3.54
C PHE A 230 -18.49 -20.18 -3.20
N ILE A 231 -17.54 -19.27 -2.97
CA ILE A 231 -16.19 -19.63 -2.52
C ILE A 231 -16.24 -20.14 -1.08
N LEU A 232 -16.98 -19.45 -0.21
CA LEU A 232 -17.10 -19.85 1.19
C LEU A 232 -17.67 -21.26 1.32
N ASN A 233 -18.74 -21.58 0.60
CA ASN A 233 -19.35 -22.91 0.59
C ASN A 233 -18.36 -24.00 0.14
N ALA A 234 -17.57 -23.72 -0.91
CA ALA A 234 -16.55 -24.66 -1.39
C ALA A 234 -15.38 -24.84 -0.41
N LEU A 235 -15.06 -23.82 0.39
CA LEU A 235 -14.03 -23.91 1.42
C LEU A 235 -14.50 -24.66 2.68
N GLU A 236 -15.82 -24.68 2.93
CA GLU A 236 -16.47 -25.34 4.07
C GLU A 236 -16.92 -26.78 3.77
N SER A 237 -17.19 -27.14 2.51
CA SER A 237 -17.68 -28.48 2.12
C SER A 237 -16.65 -29.61 2.19
N GLU A 238 -15.39 -29.32 2.53
CA GLU A 238 -14.27 -30.28 2.58
C GLU A 238 -13.48 -30.22 3.89
N THR A 239 -14.08 -29.72 4.97
CA THR A 239 -13.60 -29.93 6.35
C THR A 239 -14.25 -31.15 6.97
#